data_AF-E3ZKY9-F1
#
_entry.id   AF-E3ZKY9-F1
#
_cell.length_a   1.000
_cell.length_b   1.000
_cell.length_c   1.000
_cell.angle_alpha   90.00
_cell.angle_beta   90.00
_cell.angle_gamma   90.00
#
_symmetry.space_group_name_H-M   'P 1'
#
loop_
_entity.id
_entity.type
_entity.pdbx_description
1 polymer ?
#
loop_
_entity_poly.entity_id
_entity_poly.type
_entity_poly.pdbx_seq_one_letter_code
_entity_poly.pdbx_strand_id
1 'polypeptide(L)'
;MKKQEEQNMKEILAEQKPRIETFFNYNYNGINKITLTNAKKNPTGVVHIKGYLNDNEDLWIDAGLYNKNGVEIVNSAKEVDENFLKPEYEENIKTVSEIEKEENANK
;
A
#
# COMPACT_ATOMS: atom_id res chain seq x y z
N MET A 1 15.14 -23.01 -5.47
CA MET A 1 14.61 -22.38 -4.25
C MET A 1 14.67 -20.85 -4.34
N LYS A 2 15.85 -20.20 -4.32
CA LYS A 2 15.95 -18.71 -4.40
C LYS A 2 15.21 -18.06 -5.58
N LYS A 3 15.37 -18.59 -6.80
CA LYS A 3 14.67 -18.07 -7.99
C LYS A 3 13.14 -18.15 -7.92
N GLN A 4 12.60 -19.18 -7.27
CA GLN A 4 11.15 -19.32 -7.10
C GLN A 4 10.62 -18.32 -6.09
N GLU A 5 11.35 -18.10 -5.00
CA GLU A 5 10.99 -17.10 -3.99
C GLU A 5 11.02 -15.68 -4.57
N GLU A 6 12.05 -15.35 -5.36
CA GLU A 6 12.13 -14.06 -6.07
C GLU A 6 10.97 -13.86 -7.06
N GLN A 7 10.60 -14.91 -7.81
CA GLN A 7 9.48 -14.86 -8.74
C GLN A 7 8.15 -14.65 -8.00
N ASN A 8 7.92 -15.39 -6.91
CA ASN A 8 6.74 -15.23 -6.07
C ASN A 8 6.65 -13.81 -5.49
N MET A 9 7.77 -13.22 -5.07
CA MET A 9 7.78 -11.84 -4.56
C MET A 9 7.41 -10.82 -5.65
N LYS A 10 7.85 -11.01 -6.90
CA LYS A 10 7.45 -10.16 -8.03
C LYS A 10 5.96 -10.28 -8.35
N GLU A 11 5.41 -11.49 -8.27
CA GLU A 11 3.98 -11.72 -8.47
C GLU A 11 3.16 -11.02 -7.38
N ILE A 12 3.60 -11.11 -6.12
CA ILE A 12 2.99 -10.37 -4.99
C ILE A 12 3.00 -8.85 -5.24
N LEU A 13 4.12 -8.30 -5.73
CA LEU A 13 4.19 -6.87 -6.08
C LEU A 13 3.13 -6.49 -7.12
N ALA A 14 3.01 -7.27 -8.19
CA ALA A 14 2.04 -6.99 -9.26
C ALA A 14 0.59 -7.15 -8.79
N GLU A 15 0.30 -8.19 -8.00
CA GLU A 15 -1.03 -8.48 -7.48
C GLU A 15 -1.52 -7.42 -6.48
N GLN A 16 -0.63 -6.92 -5.62
CA GLN A 16 -0.99 -6.01 -4.55
C GLN A 16 -0.84 -4.53 -4.93
N LYS A 17 -0.18 -4.21 -6.04
CA LYS A 17 -0.04 -2.83 -6.53
C LYS A 17 -1.40 -2.11 -6.65
N PRO A 18 -2.45 -2.69 -7.25
CA PRO A 18 -3.75 -2.03 -7.33
C PRO A 18 -4.35 -1.72 -5.96
N ARG A 19 -4.17 -2.58 -4.94
CA ARG A 19 -4.68 -2.32 -3.59
C ARG A 19 -3.94 -1.17 -2.91
N ILE A 20 -2.63 -1.08 -3.10
CA ILE A 20 -1.81 0.06 -2.63
C ILE A 20 -2.27 1.36 -3.32
N GLU A 21 -2.52 1.31 -4.62
CA GLU A 21 -3.06 2.46 -5.38
C GLU A 21 -4.45 2.87 -4.86
N THR A 22 -5.36 1.93 -4.63
CA THR A 22 -6.69 2.20 -4.04
C THR A 22 -6.57 2.90 -2.69
N PHE A 23 -5.69 2.41 -1.81
CA PHE A 23 -5.48 3.01 -0.48
C PHE A 23 -5.08 4.48 -0.57
N PHE A 24 -4.09 4.81 -1.41
CA PHE A 24 -3.60 6.19 -1.54
C PHE A 24 -4.58 7.09 -2.30
N ASN A 25 -5.17 6.62 -3.40
CA ASN A 25 -6.13 7.40 -4.20
C ASN A 25 -7.36 7.82 -3.38
N TYR A 26 -7.82 6.93 -2.50
CA TYR A 26 -8.98 7.22 -1.67
C TYR A 26 -8.61 8.10 -0.47
N ASN A 27 -7.57 7.77 0.30
CA ASN A 27 -7.29 8.45 1.56
C ASN A 27 -6.45 9.74 1.42
N TYR A 28 -5.70 9.91 0.32
CA TYR A 28 -4.72 10.98 0.17
C TYR A 28 -4.98 11.81 -1.10
N ASN A 29 -4.51 13.04 -1.10
CA ASN A 29 -4.46 13.94 -2.25
C ASN A 29 -3.01 14.10 -2.74
N GLY A 30 -2.80 14.39 -4.02
CA GLY A 30 -1.47 14.73 -4.53
C GLY A 30 -0.47 13.58 -4.61
N ILE A 31 -0.92 12.33 -4.41
CA ILE A 31 -0.14 11.13 -4.73
C ILE A 31 -0.34 10.81 -6.21
N ASN A 32 0.65 11.17 -7.04
CA ASN A 32 0.59 11.04 -8.49
C ASN A 32 1.27 9.78 -9.01
N LYS A 33 2.22 9.23 -8.24
CA LYS A 33 2.99 8.05 -8.63
C LYS A 33 3.39 7.22 -7.43
N ILE A 34 3.23 5.91 -7.58
CA ILE A 34 3.66 4.90 -6.59
C ILE A 34 4.66 3.97 -7.27
N THR A 35 5.85 3.87 -6.68
CA THR A 35 6.92 3.00 -7.16
C THR A 35 7.19 1.91 -6.14
N LEU A 36 6.91 0.65 -6.48
CA LEU A 36 7.22 -0.51 -5.64
C LEU A 36 8.62 -1.02 -5.95
N THR A 37 9.43 -1.23 -4.92
CA THR A 37 10.85 -1.58 -5.06
C THR A 37 11.13 -3.04 -4.72
N ASN A 38 10.46 -3.59 -3.71
CA ASN A 38 10.70 -4.97 -3.28
C ASN A 38 9.55 -5.51 -2.41
N ALA A 39 9.36 -6.83 -2.41
CA ALA A 39 8.57 -7.55 -1.41
C ALA A 39 9.49 -8.50 -0.63
N LYS A 40 9.39 -8.49 0.69
CA LYS A 40 10.22 -9.33 1.56
C LYS A 40 9.42 -9.91 2.70
N LYS A 41 9.57 -11.22 2.93
CA LYS A 41 9.06 -11.90 4.12
C LYS A 41 9.94 -11.61 5.33
N ASN A 42 9.34 -11.13 6.42
CA ASN A 42 10.03 -10.94 7.70
C ASN A 42 10.15 -12.28 8.47
N PRO A 43 10.91 -12.34 9.58
CA PRO A 43 11.08 -13.57 10.35
C PRO A 43 9.78 -14.16 10.94
N THR A 44 8.75 -13.33 11.18
CA THR A 44 7.43 -13.78 11.67
C THR A 44 6.54 -14.31 10.56
N GLY A 45 6.98 -14.16 9.30
CA GLY A 45 6.33 -14.70 8.12
C GLY A 45 5.41 -13.72 7.39
N VAL A 46 5.31 -12.47 7.83
CA VAL A 46 4.56 -11.42 7.14
C VAL A 46 5.37 -10.91 5.95
N VAL A 47 4.73 -10.80 4.79
CA VAL A 47 5.33 -10.17 3.61
C VAL A 47 5.11 -8.67 3.68
N HIS A 48 6.19 -7.91 3.52
CA HIS A 48 6.21 -6.45 3.46
C HIS A 48 6.57 -6.00 2.05
N ILE A 49 5.71 -5.19 1.44
CA ILE A 49 5.95 -4.54 0.16
C ILE A 49 6.46 -3.14 0.43
N LYS A 50 7.64 -2.83 -0.10
CA LYS A 50 8.31 -1.54 0.03
C LYS A 50 8.22 -0.73 -1.25
N GLY A 51 8.23 0.58 -1.10
CA GLY A 51 8.19 1.51 -2.22
C GLY A 51 8.38 2.95 -1.78
N TYR A 52 8.06 3.87 -2.67
CA TYR A 52 8.04 5.31 -2.42
C TYR A 52 7.02 6.03 -3.31
N LEU A 53 6.69 7.26 -2.92
CA LEU A 53 5.67 8.09 -3.57
C LEU A 53 6.32 9.24 -4.35
N ASN A 54 5.66 9.69 -5.43
CA ASN A 54 5.99 10.92 -6.16
C ASN A 54 7.47 11.04 -6.59
N ASP A 55 8.12 9.91 -6.90
CA ASP A 55 9.54 9.84 -7.24
C ASP A 55 10.51 10.38 -6.16
N ASN A 56 10.06 10.43 -4.91
CA ASN A 56 10.86 10.82 -3.75
C ASN A 56 11.01 9.63 -2.79
N GLU A 57 12.22 9.09 -2.68
CA GLU A 57 12.52 7.94 -1.80
C GLU A 57 12.34 8.26 -0.30
N ASP A 58 12.37 9.54 0.10
CA ASP A 58 12.10 9.95 1.48
C ASP A 58 10.60 9.78 1.84
N LEU A 59 9.72 9.81 0.83
CA LEU A 59 8.30 9.50 0.96
C LEU A 59 8.07 7.98 0.85
N TRP A 60 8.77 7.22 1.69
CA TRP A 60 8.75 5.77 1.68
C TRP A 60 7.38 5.21 2.08
N ILE A 61 7.09 3.98 1.62
CA ILE A 61 5.93 3.19 2.02
C ILE A 61 6.32 1.76 2.42
N ASP A 62 5.56 1.19 3.35
CA ASP A 62 5.65 -0.21 3.78
C ASP A 62 4.23 -0.80 3.97
N ALA A 63 3.84 -1.68 3.05
CA ALA A 63 2.54 -2.36 3.06
C ALA A 63 2.69 -3.81 3.51
N GLY A 64 2.12 -4.15 4.66
CA GLY A 64 2.15 -5.49 5.22
C GLY A 64 0.96 -6.36 4.77
N LEU A 65 1.24 -7.60 4.39
CA LEU A 65 0.22 -8.61 4.08
C LEU A 65 -0.09 -9.42 5.34
N TYR A 66 -1.03 -8.92 6.15
CA TYR A 66 -1.36 -9.52 7.45
C TYR A 66 -2.45 -10.59 7.40
N ASN A 67 -3.28 -10.57 6.35
CA ASN A 67 -4.42 -11.47 6.23
C ASN A 67 -4.68 -11.82 4.75
N LYS A 68 -5.69 -12.68 4.51
CA LYS A 68 -6.03 -13.19 3.19
C LYS A 68 -6.66 -12.17 2.22
N ASN A 69 -7.03 -10.98 2.70
CA ASN A 69 -7.64 -9.94 1.87
C ASN A 69 -6.58 -9.12 1.11
N GLY A 70 -5.29 -9.37 1.35
CA GLY A 70 -4.18 -8.62 0.75
C GLY A 70 -3.82 -7.39 1.58
N VAL A 71 -3.31 -6.35 0.90
CA VAL A 71 -3.01 -5.06 1.51
C VAL A 71 -4.30 -4.36 1.92
N GLU A 72 -4.38 -3.97 3.19
CA GLU A 72 -5.53 -3.22 3.76
C GLU A 72 -5.16 -1.82 4.20
N ILE A 73 -3.96 -1.64 4.78
CA ILE A 73 -3.38 -0.36 5.21
C ILE A 73 -1.94 -0.31 4.73
N VAL A 74 -1.46 0.88 4.38
CA VAL A 74 -0.08 1.13 3.99
C VAL A 74 0.55 2.11 4.96
N ASN A 75 1.66 1.74 5.59
CA ASN A 75 2.44 2.67 6.39
C ASN A 75 3.28 3.56 5.46
N SER A 76 3.57 4.77 5.90
CA SER A 76 4.26 5.80 5.13
C SER A 76 5.27 6.55 5.99
N ALA A 77 6.12 7.34 5.34
CA ALA A 77 6.87 8.39 6.03
C ALA A 77 5.91 9.41 6.67
N LYS A 78 6.26 9.96 7.83
CA LYS A 78 5.45 10.97 8.55
C LYS A 78 5.04 12.14 7.64
N GLU A 79 5.97 12.60 6.80
CA GLU A 79 5.75 13.69 5.84
C GLU A 79 4.62 13.40 4.86
N VAL A 80 4.33 12.11 4.58
CA VAL A 80 3.24 11.74 3.68
C VAL A 80 1.90 12.13 4.29
N ASP A 81 1.69 11.78 5.56
CA ASP A 81 0.45 12.06 6.25
C ASP A 81 0.29 13.58 6.49
N GLU A 82 1.39 14.27 6.85
CA GLU A 82 1.37 15.71 7.11
C GLU A 82 1.02 16.57 5.88
N ASN A 83 1.35 16.11 4.67
CA ASN A 83 1.20 16.91 3.45
C ASN A 83 0.11 16.42 2.49
N PHE A 84 -0.20 15.12 2.52
CA PHE A 84 -1.05 14.50 1.50
C PHE A 84 -2.30 13.86 2.07
N LEU A 85 -2.38 13.57 3.37
CA LEU A 85 -3.59 12.99 3.96
C LEU A 85 -4.76 13.96 3.79
N LYS A 86 -5.90 13.45 3.32
CA LYS A 86 -7.11 14.25 3.23
C LYS A 86 -7.59 14.58 4.64
N PRO A 87 -7.95 15.84 4.95
CA PRO A 87 -8.38 16.23 6.29
C PRO A 87 -9.55 15.39 6.83
N GLU A 88 -10.47 14.95 5.96
CA GLU A 88 -11.59 14.10 6.35
C GLU A 88 -11.20 12.68 6.81
N TYR A 89 -9.98 12.24 6.53
CA TYR A 89 -9.47 10.92 6.91
C TYR A 89 -8.36 10.96 7.97
N GLU A 90 -8.07 12.12 8.56
CA GLU A 90 -7.05 12.27 9.62
C GLU A 90 -7.30 11.34 10.82
N GLU A 91 -8.57 11.19 11.22
CA GLU A 91 -8.98 10.30 12.32
C GLU A 91 -9.65 9.01 11.83
N ASN A 92 -9.78 8.81 10.51
CA ASN A 92 -10.61 7.74 9.94
C ASN A 92 -10.08 7.24 8.59
N ILE A 93 -8.80 6.92 8.53
CA ILE A 93 -8.20 6.25 7.38
C ILE A 93 -9.01 4.98 7.05
N LYS A 94 -9.45 4.87 5.81
CA LYS A 94 -10.18 3.71 5.32
C LYS A 94 -9.25 2.60 4.88
N THR A 95 -9.56 1.38 5.31
CA THR A 95 -8.96 0.16 4.76
C THR A 95 -9.39 -0.04 3.31
N VAL A 96 -8.57 -0.74 2.52
CA VAL A 96 -8.91 -1.05 1.12
C VAL A 96 -10.25 -1.80 1.03
N SER A 97 -10.51 -2.77 1.92
CA SER A 97 -11.78 -3.48 1.94
C SER A 97 -13.00 -2.59 2.24
N GLU A 98 -12.85 -1.54 3.05
CA GLU A 98 -13.93 -0.57 3.28
C GLU A 98 -14.19 0.29 2.05
N ILE A 99 -13.12 0.75 1.40
CA ILE A 99 -13.19 1.53 0.15
C ILE A 99 -13.93 0.72 -0.93
N GLU A 100 -13.51 -0.53 -1.16
CA GLU A 100 -14.13 -1.41 -2.15
C GLU A 100 -15.61 -1.67 -1.87
N LYS A 101 -16.01 -1.78 -0.60
CA LYS A 101 -17.43 -1.92 -0.22
C LYS A 101 -18.22 -0.66 -0.54
N GLU A 102 -17.69 0.51 -0.23
CA GLU A 102 -18.33 1.79 -0.51
C GLU A 102 -18.49 2.03 -2.01
N GLU A 103 -17.43 1.78 -2.78
CA GLU A 103 -17.47 1.90 -4.25
C GLU A 103 -18.46 0.93 -4.90
N ASN A 104 -18.63 -0.28 -4.34
CA ASN A 104 -19.59 -1.25 -4.84
C ASN A 104 -21.03 -0.96 -4.40
N ALA A 105 -21.24 -0.31 -3.26
CA ALA A 105 -22.57 0.12 -2.82
C ALA A 105 -23.08 1.34 -3.60
N ASN A 106 -22.17 2.13 -4.17
CA ASN A 106 -22.47 3.33 -4.97
C ASN A 106 -22.56 3.04 -6.48
N LYS A 107 -22.48 1.78 -6.91
CA LYS A 107 -22.67 1.31 -8.29
C LYS A 107 -24.08 0.74 -8.48
#